data_AF-A0A6J7HI37-F1
#
_entry.id   AF-A0A6J7HI37-F1
#
_cell.length_a   1.000
_cell.length_b   1.000
_cell.length_c   1.000
_cell.angle_alpha   90.00
_cell.angle_beta   90.00
_cell.angle_gamma   90.00
#
_symmetry.space_group_name_H-M   'P 1'
#
loop_
_entity.id
_entity.type
_entity.pdbx_description
1 polymer ?
#
loop_
_entity_poly.entity_id
_entity_poly.type
_entity_poly.pdbx_seq_one_letter_code
_entity_poly.pdbx_strand_id
1 'polypeptide(L)'
;MTTEKNTLSIASIEQASQADFIALVTSFAVSQESPEINQCQRDGATAVIDLAVEFEQFGQSSSRENIAKVLGRLSDIQVRDFALGSHSAVSFHTYWAMWRYLLQVAPTGFVAPVACLFATLAYEQGDTPLAYQALDRASLDQPNYSLTILLRRVFGSGWPAAAFATMRTELHPKVTAGIFD
;
A
#
# COMPACT_ATOMS: atom_id res chain seq x y z
N MET A 1 6.87 8.35 -35.14
CA MET A 1 6.70 7.21 -34.21
C MET A 1 5.93 7.72 -33.02
N THR A 2 4.62 7.43 -32.99
CA THR A 2 3.78 7.60 -31.81
C THR A 2 4.35 6.67 -30.74
N THR A 3 5.00 7.22 -29.73
CA THR A 3 5.32 6.48 -28.51
C THR A 3 3.97 6.14 -27.88
N GLU A 4 3.43 4.95 -28.16
CA GLU A 4 2.39 4.39 -27.32
C GLU A 4 2.97 4.36 -25.92
N LYS A 5 2.53 5.30 -25.08
CA LYS A 5 2.85 5.33 -23.67
C LYS A 5 2.15 4.07 -23.11
N ASN A 6 2.88 2.96 -23.02
CA ASN A 6 2.39 1.72 -22.45
C ASN A 6 1.79 2.06 -21.08
N THR A 7 0.46 2.09 -21.01
CA THR A 7 -0.24 2.65 -19.86
C THR A 7 -0.20 1.59 -18.77
N LEU A 8 0.49 1.90 -17.67
CA LEU A 8 0.61 0.99 -16.55
C LEU A 8 -0.78 0.71 -15.95
N SER A 9 -1.31 -0.49 -16.16
CA SER A 9 -2.61 -0.86 -15.61
C SER A 9 -2.53 -1.07 -14.10
N ILE A 10 -3.51 -0.49 -13.39
CA ILE A 10 -3.83 -0.71 -11.96
C ILE A 10 -5.25 -1.28 -11.81
N ALA A 11 -5.84 -1.79 -12.89
CA ALA A 11 -7.19 -2.35 -12.87
C ALA A 11 -7.22 -3.62 -12.01
N SER A 12 -8.34 -3.83 -11.31
CA SER A 12 -8.58 -5.05 -10.55
C SER A 12 -8.52 -6.27 -11.47
N ILE A 13 -7.97 -7.38 -10.97
CA ILE A 13 -7.97 -8.67 -11.66
C ILE A 13 -8.90 -9.67 -10.97
N GLU A 14 -9.15 -10.81 -11.61
CA GLU A 14 -10.14 -11.81 -11.19
C GLU A 14 -9.97 -12.27 -9.73
N GLN A 15 -8.73 -12.43 -9.27
CA GLN A 15 -8.43 -12.87 -7.90
C GLN A 15 -9.07 -11.97 -6.83
N ALA A 16 -9.18 -10.66 -7.08
CA ALA A 16 -9.76 -9.71 -6.13
C ALA A 16 -11.23 -10.00 -5.78
N SER A 17 -11.94 -10.71 -6.67
CA SER A 17 -13.36 -11.04 -6.53
C SER A 17 -13.59 -12.50 -6.11
N GLN A 18 -12.54 -13.29 -5.89
CA GLN A 18 -12.66 -14.69 -5.49
C GLN A 18 -13.07 -14.80 -4.02
N ALA A 19 -14.18 -15.49 -3.74
CA ALA A 19 -14.77 -15.57 -2.40
C ALA A 19 -13.81 -16.12 -1.32
N ASP A 20 -13.00 -17.13 -1.68
CA ASP A 20 -12.00 -17.71 -0.78
C ASP A 20 -10.81 -16.78 -0.54
N PHE A 21 -10.39 -15.99 -1.53
CA PHE A 21 -9.38 -14.95 -1.33
C PHE A 21 -9.90 -13.82 -0.45
N ILE A 22 -11.14 -13.37 -0.68
CA ILE A 22 -11.80 -12.36 0.15
C ILE A 22 -11.87 -12.82 1.61
N ALA A 23 -12.28 -14.07 1.84
CA ALA A 23 -12.33 -14.65 3.17
C ALA A 23 -10.94 -14.69 3.82
N LEU A 24 -9.91 -15.08 3.06
CA LEU A 24 -8.53 -15.11 3.54
C LEU A 24 -8.00 -13.72 3.92
N VAL A 25 -8.18 -12.70 3.06
CA VAL A 25 -7.81 -11.31 3.36
C VAL A 25 -8.54 -10.82 4.61
N THR A 26 -9.84 -11.07 4.68
CA THR A 26 -10.68 -10.66 5.82
C THR A 26 -10.24 -11.31 7.13
N SER A 27 -9.73 -12.55 7.08
CA SER A 27 -9.24 -13.25 8.27
C SER A 27 -8.00 -12.59 8.89
N PHE A 28 -7.25 -11.80 8.12
CA PHE A 28 -6.09 -11.03 8.60
C PHE A 28 -6.41 -9.58 8.96
N ALA A 29 -7.66 -9.14 8.74
CA ALA A 29 -8.09 -7.79 9.11
C ALA A 29 -7.95 -7.56 10.62
N VAL A 30 -7.55 -6.35 11.00
CA VAL A 30 -7.23 -5.99 12.38
C VAL A 30 -8.35 -5.12 12.93
N SER A 31 -8.98 -5.58 14.02
CA SER A 31 -9.86 -4.74 14.83
C SER A 31 -9.04 -3.88 15.78
N GLN A 32 -9.35 -2.58 15.85
CA GLN A 32 -8.74 -1.64 16.80
C GLN A 32 -9.03 -2.02 18.26
N GLU A 33 -10.08 -2.81 18.51
CA GLU A 33 -10.47 -3.30 19.84
C GLU A 33 -9.82 -4.66 20.18
N SER A 34 -8.96 -5.19 19.31
CA SER A 34 -8.32 -6.49 19.54
C SER A 34 -7.42 -6.43 20.78
N PRO A 35 -7.55 -7.39 21.72
CA PRO A 35 -6.60 -7.51 22.84
C PRO A 35 -5.17 -7.85 22.37
N GLU A 36 -5.03 -8.32 21.13
CA GLU A 36 -3.77 -8.73 20.51
C GLU A 36 -3.27 -7.68 19.48
N ILE A 37 -3.77 -6.44 19.55
CA ILE A 37 -3.47 -5.38 18.58
C ILE A 37 -1.97 -5.20 18.33
N ASN A 38 -1.14 -5.17 19.38
CA ASN A 38 0.31 -5.01 19.25
C ASN A 38 0.96 -6.19 18.51
N GLN A 39 0.45 -7.42 18.70
CA GLN A 39 0.95 -8.60 17.99
C GLN A 39 0.55 -8.55 16.52
N CYS A 40 -0.70 -8.14 16.23
CA CYS A 40 -1.19 -7.94 14.88
C CYS A 40 -0.40 -6.86 14.13
N GLN A 41 -0.01 -5.78 14.81
CA GLN A 41 0.80 -4.71 14.24
C GLN A 41 2.21 -5.18 13.91
N ARG A 42 2.86 -5.91 14.82
CA ARG A 42 4.17 -6.52 14.53
C ARG A 42 4.12 -7.53 13.40
N ASP A 43 3.14 -8.43 13.39
CA ASP A 43 2.92 -9.38 12.29
C ASP A 43 2.67 -8.65 10.97
N GLY A 44 1.90 -7.56 10.97
CA GLY A 44 1.66 -6.72 9.80
C GLY A 44 2.92 -6.04 9.27
N ALA A 45 3.70 -5.41 10.14
CA ALA A 45 4.96 -4.77 9.77
C ALA A 45 5.96 -5.79 9.20
N THR A 46 6.10 -6.95 9.85
CA THR A 46 6.95 -8.04 9.35
C THR A 46 6.46 -8.57 8.01
N ALA A 47 5.16 -8.80 7.84
CA ALA A 47 4.60 -9.29 6.58
C ALA A 47 4.86 -8.36 5.39
N VAL A 48 4.86 -7.03 5.61
CA VAL A 48 5.21 -6.05 4.56
C VAL A 48 6.66 -6.21 4.12
N ILE A 49 7.59 -6.37 5.07
CA ILE A 49 9.01 -6.55 4.77
C ILE A 49 9.27 -7.90 4.09
N ASP A 50 8.69 -8.98 4.60
CA ASP A 50 8.84 -10.31 4.05
C ASP A 50 8.30 -10.38 2.61
N LEU A 51 7.14 -9.78 2.36
CA LEU A 51 6.58 -9.72 1.02
C LEU A 51 7.45 -8.89 0.06
N ALA A 52 8.05 -7.79 0.53
CA ALA A 52 8.99 -7.02 -0.28
C ALA A 52 10.24 -7.83 -0.64
N VAL A 53 10.78 -8.63 0.30
CA VAL A 53 11.90 -9.54 0.05
C VAL A 53 11.53 -10.62 -0.96
N GLU A 54 10.34 -11.22 -0.87
CA GLU A 54 9.86 -12.17 -1.87
C GLU A 54 9.72 -11.54 -3.26
N PHE A 55 9.21 -10.31 -3.33
CA PHE A 55 9.09 -9.58 -4.59
C PHE A 55 10.45 -9.23 -5.21
N GLU A 56 11.44 -8.92 -4.40
CA GLU A 56 12.81 -8.69 -4.86
C GLU A 56 13.44 -9.96 -5.44
N GLN A 57 13.21 -11.11 -4.81
CA GLN A 57 13.80 -12.39 -5.21
C GLN A 57 13.06 -13.08 -6.36
N PHE A 58 11.72 -13.04 -6.35
CA PHE A 58 10.86 -13.90 -7.17
C PHE A 58 9.79 -13.13 -7.96
N GLY A 59 9.72 -11.80 -7.83
CA GLY A 59 8.68 -10.98 -8.45
C GLY A 59 7.29 -11.32 -7.90
N GLN A 60 6.29 -11.42 -8.78
CA GLN A 60 4.88 -11.69 -8.40
C GLN A 60 4.61 -13.14 -7.98
N SER A 61 5.63 -13.92 -7.62
CA SER A 61 5.51 -15.36 -7.29
C SER A 61 5.25 -15.62 -5.81
N SER A 62 4.94 -14.58 -5.02
CA SER A 62 4.61 -14.69 -3.60
C SER A 62 3.37 -15.55 -3.33
N SER A 63 3.34 -16.14 -2.14
CA SER A 63 2.20 -16.97 -1.74
C SER A 63 0.92 -16.15 -1.60
N ARG A 64 -0.21 -16.77 -1.95
CA ARG A 64 -1.55 -16.18 -1.78
C ARG A 64 -1.81 -15.74 -0.33
N GLU A 65 -1.29 -16.50 0.63
CA GLU A 65 -1.41 -16.21 2.05
C GLU A 65 -0.62 -14.96 2.46
N ASN A 66 0.63 -14.79 2.00
CA ASN A 66 1.43 -13.60 2.31
C ASN A 66 0.80 -12.34 1.73
N ILE A 67 0.30 -12.42 0.48
CA ILE A 67 -0.43 -11.32 -0.16
C ILE A 67 -1.69 -10.99 0.66
N ALA A 68 -2.49 -12.00 1.01
CA ALA A 68 -3.72 -11.78 1.76
C ALA A 68 -3.46 -11.20 3.16
N LYS A 69 -2.38 -11.65 3.81
CA LYS A 69 -1.95 -11.14 5.11
C LYS A 69 -1.61 -9.66 5.03
N VAL A 70 -0.77 -9.24 4.07
CA VAL A 70 -0.43 -7.82 3.92
C VAL A 70 -1.70 -6.99 3.66
N LEU A 71 -2.58 -7.43 2.75
CA LEU A 71 -3.83 -6.73 2.47
C LEU A 71 -4.73 -6.58 3.72
N GLY A 72 -4.91 -7.64 4.49
CA GLY A 72 -5.71 -7.62 5.71
C GLY A 72 -5.08 -6.74 6.79
N ARG A 73 -3.76 -6.86 7.02
CA ARG A 73 -3.04 -6.12 8.05
C ARG A 73 -3.00 -4.61 7.81
N LEU A 74 -3.06 -4.16 6.55
CA LEU A 74 -3.18 -2.74 6.20
C LEU A 74 -4.49 -2.07 6.63
N SER A 75 -5.45 -2.83 7.17
CA SER A 75 -6.63 -2.25 7.86
C SER A 75 -6.27 -1.52 9.15
N ASP A 76 -5.13 -1.84 9.77
CA ASP A 76 -4.60 -1.10 10.91
C ASP A 76 -3.80 0.13 10.48
N ILE A 77 -4.03 1.25 11.16
CA ILE A 77 -3.38 2.54 10.84
C ILE A 77 -1.87 2.49 11.08
N GLN A 78 -1.39 1.84 12.15
CA GLN A 78 0.04 1.76 12.43
C GLN A 78 0.75 0.92 11.37
N VAL A 79 0.18 -0.21 10.97
CA VAL A 79 0.75 -1.05 9.89
C VAL A 79 0.77 -0.30 8.56
N ARG A 80 -0.30 0.43 8.22
CA ARG A 80 -0.36 1.25 7.02
C ARG A 80 0.70 2.35 7.02
N ASP A 81 0.83 3.08 8.12
CA ASP A 81 1.78 4.18 8.23
C ASP A 81 3.23 3.65 8.27
N PHE A 82 3.45 2.44 8.80
CA PHE A 82 4.71 1.72 8.67
C PHE A 82 5.01 1.41 7.20
N ALA A 83 4.07 0.81 6.48
CA ALA A 83 4.22 0.46 5.06
C ALA A 83 4.46 1.68 4.16
N LEU A 84 3.90 2.84 4.52
CA LEU A 84 4.15 4.11 3.83
C LEU A 84 5.64 4.50 3.93
N GLY A 85 6.27 4.27 5.06
CA GLY A 85 7.66 4.63 5.32
C GLY A 85 8.71 3.59 4.90
N SER A 86 8.31 2.37 4.55
CA SER A 86 9.23 1.21 4.49
C SER A 86 10.09 1.11 3.24
N HIS A 87 9.83 1.91 2.20
CA HIS A 87 10.66 1.94 0.99
C HIS A 87 11.69 3.07 1.00
N SER A 88 12.79 2.83 0.29
CA SER A 88 13.86 3.79 0.03
C SER A 88 14.07 3.97 -1.47
N ALA A 89 14.99 4.84 -1.88
CA ALA A 89 15.37 4.97 -3.28
C ALA A 89 15.92 3.66 -3.87
N VAL A 90 16.59 2.82 -3.06
CA VAL A 90 17.17 1.54 -3.50
C VAL A 90 16.06 0.50 -3.74
N SER A 91 15.09 0.42 -2.83
CA SER A 91 14.01 -0.58 -2.89
C SER A 91 12.78 -0.11 -3.68
N PHE A 92 12.82 1.09 -4.28
CA PHE A 92 11.68 1.73 -4.93
C PHE A 92 11.01 0.82 -5.97
N HIS A 93 11.79 0.20 -6.87
CA HIS A 93 11.24 -0.65 -7.93
C HIS A 93 10.55 -1.92 -7.40
N THR A 94 11.07 -2.49 -6.32
CA THR A 94 10.46 -3.64 -5.64
C THR A 94 9.11 -3.27 -5.06
N TYR A 95 9.05 -2.18 -4.28
CA TYR A 95 7.81 -1.68 -3.68
C TYR A 95 6.81 -1.20 -4.72
N TRP A 96 7.29 -0.62 -5.82
CA TRP A 96 6.48 -0.26 -6.98
C TRP A 96 5.74 -1.47 -7.56
N ALA A 97 6.47 -2.56 -7.85
CA ALA A 97 5.90 -3.78 -8.38
C ALA A 97 4.94 -4.44 -7.37
N MET A 98 5.34 -4.48 -6.10
CA MET A 98 4.54 -5.07 -5.01
C MET A 98 3.22 -4.33 -4.79
N TRP A 99 3.25 -3.02 -4.56
CA TRP A 99 2.02 -2.25 -4.32
C TRP A 99 1.12 -2.17 -5.55
N ARG A 100 1.71 -2.12 -6.76
CA ARG A 100 0.92 -2.22 -7.98
C ARG A 100 0.16 -3.54 -8.02
N TYR A 101 0.85 -4.66 -7.81
CA TYR A 101 0.21 -5.98 -7.85
C TYR A 101 -0.86 -6.10 -6.76
N LEU A 102 -0.54 -5.72 -5.52
CA LEU A 102 -1.50 -5.74 -4.40
C LEU A 102 -2.73 -4.87 -4.70
N LEU A 103 -2.57 -3.72 -5.37
CA LEU A 103 -3.70 -2.89 -5.78
C LEU A 103 -4.61 -3.62 -6.78
N GLN A 104 -4.05 -4.43 -7.67
CA GLN A 104 -4.81 -5.21 -8.66
C GLN A 104 -5.56 -6.39 -8.02
N VAL A 105 -5.01 -6.99 -6.96
CA VAL A 105 -5.64 -8.14 -6.27
C VAL A 105 -6.44 -7.76 -5.03
N ALA A 106 -6.34 -6.52 -4.52
CA ALA A 106 -7.04 -6.08 -3.33
C ALA A 106 -8.57 -6.20 -3.49
N PRO A 107 -9.26 -6.97 -2.63
CA PRO A 107 -10.71 -6.99 -2.58
C PRO A 107 -11.33 -5.64 -2.21
N THR A 108 -12.60 -5.45 -2.57
CA THR A 108 -13.41 -4.34 -2.06
C THR A 108 -13.40 -4.31 -0.53
N GLY A 109 -13.26 -3.13 0.06
CA GLY A 109 -13.03 -2.90 1.49
C GLY A 109 -11.55 -2.85 1.89
N PHE A 110 -10.63 -3.34 1.04
CA PHE A 110 -9.19 -3.37 1.30
C PHE A 110 -8.36 -2.61 0.26
N VAL A 111 -9.01 -1.91 -0.68
CA VAL A 111 -8.32 -1.20 -1.77
C VAL A 111 -7.71 0.10 -1.26
N ALA A 112 -8.44 0.88 -0.46
CA ALA A 112 -8.03 2.24 -0.10
C ALA A 112 -6.64 2.36 0.54
N PRO A 113 -6.22 1.49 1.48
CA PRO A 113 -4.86 1.52 2.04
C PRO A 113 -3.77 1.34 0.97
N VAL A 114 -3.86 0.27 0.17
CA VAL A 114 -2.86 -0.08 -0.85
C VAL A 114 -2.83 0.95 -1.98
N ALA A 115 -4.00 1.45 -2.38
CA ALA A 115 -4.11 2.50 -3.38
C ALA A 115 -3.39 3.78 -2.95
N CYS A 116 -3.45 4.15 -1.66
CA CYS A 116 -2.71 5.29 -1.11
C CYS A 116 -1.19 5.05 -1.10
N LEU A 117 -0.75 3.83 -0.77
CA LEU A 117 0.67 3.45 -0.81
C LEU A 117 1.22 3.54 -2.24
N PHE A 118 0.50 2.98 -3.22
CA PHE A 118 0.89 3.07 -4.62
C PHE A 118 0.85 4.52 -5.15
N ALA A 119 -0.17 5.30 -4.77
CA ALA A 119 -0.27 6.72 -5.15
C ALA A 119 0.92 7.54 -4.64
N THR A 120 1.41 7.23 -3.43
CA THR A 120 2.61 7.85 -2.84
C THR A 120 3.83 7.60 -3.73
N LEU A 121 4.07 6.36 -4.14
CA LEU A 121 5.17 6.06 -5.06
C LEU A 121 5.02 6.76 -6.41
N ALA A 122 3.82 6.75 -6.98
CA ALA A 122 3.56 7.38 -8.27
C ALA A 122 3.81 8.89 -8.21
N TYR A 123 3.43 9.54 -7.11
CA TYR A 123 3.73 10.94 -6.86
C TYR A 123 5.22 11.20 -6.70
N GLU A 124 5.94 10.36 -5.94
CA GLU A 124 7.37 10.51 -5.70
C GLU A 124 8.22 10.45 -6.97
N GLN A 125 7.86 9.59 -7.92
CA GLN A 125 8.53 9.54 -9.23
C GLN A 125 8.04 10.58 -10.24
N GLY A 126 7.08 11.44 -9.86
CA GLY A 126 6.55 12.51 -10.71
C GLY A 126 5.41 12.12 -11.65
N ASP A 127 4.81 10.93 -11.50
CA ASP A 127 3.62 10.51 -12.25
C ASP A 127 2.33 10.90 -11.50
N THR A 128 2.06 12.20 -11.44
CA THR A 128 0.88 12.76 -10.78
C THR A 128 -0.44 12.22 -11.36
N PRO A 129 -0.62 12.06 -12.69
CA PRO A 129 -1.84 11.44 -13.25
C PRO A 129 -2.09 10.03 -12.70
N LEU A 130 -1.07 9.17 -12.66
CA LEU A 130 -1.20 7.83 -12.11
C LEU A 130 -1.47 7.84 -10.60
N ALA A 131 -0.85 8.77 -9.87
CA ALA A 131 -1.14 8.97 -8.44
C ALA A 131 -2.62 9.28 -8.21
N TYR A 132 -3.21 10.19 -8.99
CA TYR A 132 -4.64 10.51 -8.88
C TYR A 132 -5.54 9.35 -9.31
N GLN A 133 -5.19 8.59 -10.35
CA GLN A 133 -5.95 7.38 -10.73
C GLN A 133 -5.99 6.35 -9.59
N ALA A 134 -4.88 6.18 -8.86
CA ALA A 134 -4.85 5.32 -7.68
C ALA A 134 -5.71 5.90 -6.54
N LEU A 135 -5.66 7.22 -6.28
CA LEU A 135 -6.54 7.85 -5.27
C LEU A 135 -8.03 7.81 -5.66
N ASP A 136 -8.36 7.83 -6.95
CA ASP A 136 -9.73 7.64 -7.45
C ASP A 136 -10.23 6.25 -7.09
N ARG A 137 -9.40 5.22 -7.31
CA ARG A 137 -9.68 3.86 -6.83
C ARG A 137 -9.88 3.79 -5.32
N ALA A 138 -9.04 4.47 -4.54
CA ALA A 138 -9.18 4.52 -3.08
C ALA A 138 -10.51 5.17 -2.67
N SER A 139 -10.92 6.23 -3.37
CA SER A 139 -12.15 6.98 -3.08
C SER A 139 -13.41 6.20 -3.47
N LEU A 140 -13.35 5.40 -4.54
CA LEU A 140 -14.43 4.49 -4.92
C LEU A 140 -14.63 3.36 -3.91
N ASP A 141 -13.54 2.87 -3.32
CA ASP A 141 -13.59 1.85 -2.28
C ASP A 141 -14.11 2.41 -0.94
N GLN A 142 -13.50 3.50 -0.47
CA GLN A 142 -13.81 4.13 0.80
C GLN A 142 -13.76 5.67 0.67
N PRO A 143 -14.91 6.32 0.38
CA PRO A 143 -14.96 7.77 0.11
C PRO A 143 -14.40 8.66 1.22
N ASN A 144 -14.49 8.20 2.47
CA ASN A 144 -14.06 8.93 3.66
C ASN A 144 -12.68 8.48 4.20
N TYR A 145 -11.91 7.71 3.42
CA TYR A 145 -10.62 7.21 3.87
C TYR A 145 -9.63 8.35 4.11
N SER A 146 -9.18 8.50 5.36
CA SER A 146 -8.47 9.69 5.84
C SER A 146 -7.17 9.95 5.07
N LEU A 147 -6.40 8.90 4.77
CA LEU A 147 -5.16 9.03 4.02
C LEU A 147 -5.42 9.45 2.55
N THR A 148 -6.50 9.00 1.92
CA THR A 148 -6.87 9.42 0.56
C THR A 148 -7.14 10.93 0.52
N ILE A 149 -7.91 11.43 1.49
CA ILE A 149 -8.23 12.86 1.61
C ILE A 149 -6.96 13.68 1.90
N LEU A 150 -6.06 13.17 2.74
CA LEU A 150 -4.77 13.80 3.00
C LEU A 150 -3.90 13.88 1.75
N LEU A 151 -3.71 12.77 1.04
CA LEU A 151 -2.86 12.71 -0.14
C LEU A 151 -3.41 13.58 -1.29
N ARG A 152 -4.72 13.62 -1.49
CA ARG A 152 -5.33 14.55 -2.47
C ARG A 152 -4.99 16.01 -2.16
N ARG A 153 -5.00 16.42 -0.89
CA ARG A 153 -4.62 17.79 -0.49
C ARG A 153 -3.12 18.04 -0.71
N VAL A 154 -2.29 17.08 -0.32
CA VAL A 154 -0.83 17.14 -0.50
C VAL A 154 -0.48 17.27 -1.99
N PHE A 155 -0.97 16.37 -2.84
CA PHE A 155 -0.69 16.39 -4.28
C PHE A 155 -1.32 17.61 -4.96
N GLY A 156 -2.53 18.01 -4.56
CA GLY A 156 -3.24 19.15 -5.11
C GLY A 156 -2.60 20.50 -4.79
N SER A 157 -1.86 20.59 -3.68
CA SER A 157 -1.08 21.78 -3.32
C SER A 157 0.23 21.90 -4.12
N GLY A 158 0.61 20.87 -4.89
CA GLY A 158 1.89 20.82 -5.60
C GLY A 158 3.10 20.69 -4.67
N TRP A 159 2.93 20.11 -3.47
CA TRP A 159 4.02 19.96 -2.50
C TRP A 159 5.17 19.14 -3.11
N PRO A 160 6.44 19.61 -3.13
CA PRO A 160 7.49 18.93 -3.89
C PRO A 160 7.68 17.46 -3.50
N ALA A 161 7.73 16.58 -4.51
CA ALA A 161 7.85 15.13 -4.34
C ALA A 161 9.04 14.73 -3.46
N ALA A 162 10.20 15.39 -3.64
CA ALA A 162 11.38 15.15 -2.82
C ALA A 162 11.14 15.52 -1.33
N ALA A 163 10.45 16.63 -1.05
CA ALA A 163 10.13 17.04 0.32
C ALA A 163 9.15 16.07 0.98
N PHE A 164 8.18 15.57 0.22
CA PHE A 164 7.24 14.54 0.69
C PHE A 164 7.97 13.23 1.03
N ALA A 165 8.87 12.77 0.15
CA ALA A 165 9.70 11.59 0.39
C ALA A 165 10.57 11.74 1.64
N THR A 166 11.23 12.91 1.83
CA THR A 166 12.02 13.21 3.03
C THR A 166 11.17 13.12 4.30
N MET A 167 10.00 13.78 4.33
CA MET A 167 9.11 13.76 5.49
C MET A 167 8.71 12.33 5.88
N ARG A 168 8.37 11.51 4.89
CA ARG A 168 7.97 10.11 5.10
C ARG A 168 9.12 9.28 5.67
N THR A 169 10.34 9.45 5.17
CA THR A 169 11.55 8.83 5.73
C THR A 169 11.84 9.29 7.16
N GLU A 170 11.63 10.57 7.49
CA GLU A 170 11.84 11.09 8.84
C GLU A 170 10.81 10.59 9.86
N LEU A 171 9.57 10.33 9.42
CA LEU A 171 8.52 9.79 10.28
C LEU A 171 8.65 8.28 10.51
N HIS A 172 9.19 7.53 9.56
CA HIS A 172 9.20 6.07 9.61
C HIS A 172 9.82 5.49 10.90
N PRO A 173 10.99 5.98 11.40
CA PRO A 173 11.54 5.47 12.66
C PRO A 173 10.61 5.62 13.86
N LYS A 174 9.79 6.68 13.91
CA LYS A 174 8.83 6.89 15.01
C LYS A 174 7.66 5.92 14.93
N VAL A 175 7.19 5.63 13.71
CA VAL A 175 6.14 4.62 13.49
C VAL A 175 6.66 3.22 13.84
N THR A 176 7.88 2.89 13.43
CA THR A 176 8.53 1.62 13.75
C THR A 176 8.69 1.45 15.27
N ALA A 177 9.18 2.47 15.98
CA ALA A 177 9.25 2.47 17.44
C ALA A 177 7.87 2.19 18.08
N GLY A 178 6.81 2.85 17.60
CA GLY A 178 5.45 2.63 18.10
C GLY A 178 4.89 1.20 17.94
N ILE A 179 5.48 0.37 17.07
CA ILE A 179 5.07 -1.02 16.84
C ILE A 179 5.94 -2.02 17.64
N PHE A 180 7.23 -1.71 17.80
CA PHE A 180 8.24 -2.67 18.27
C PHE A 180 8.81 -2.39 19.66
N ASP A 181 8.64 -1.18 20.21
CA ASP A 181 9.04 -0.83 21.58
C ASP A 181 7.98 -1.25 22.62
#